data_AF-A0A964B9A1-F1
#
_entry.id   AF-A0A964B9A1-F1
#
_cell.length_a   1.000
_cell.length_b   1.000
_cell.length_c   1.000
_cell.angle_alpha   90.00
_cell.angle_beta   90.00
_cell.angle_gamma   90.00
#
_symmetry.space_group_name_H-M   'P 1'
#
loop_
_entity.id
_entity.type
_entity.pdbx_description
1 polymer ?
#
loop_
_entity_poly.entity_id
_entity_poly.type
_entity_poly.pdbx_seq_one_letter_code
_entity_poly.pdbx_strand_id
1 'polypeptide(L)'
;MPHVRTPTFHYGVTNWHVAIRDGASVVRINTVDGGVDVIEFDPSEWEFVPGGHDIAAIELNLDSKVHDLSAVDIRMVLSRPSSGMALDELIAVGDDTFMIGLFADNSGVELNIPSARFGNVSMLPHDMAAVKEPTGFRGANFIVDMHSRTGFSGSPVFAYRTFGSDLSAMHGEGFEALDIEFNEAQLSSNGRDYAGRESFRGRIKSHNGRLKPRTMLRLLGIHWGQFSEAMPYDRRRLETMSAPETSLERQYVHGFSGMTCVVPSWDILDILDLPVFTNRRKIATEKWLESKNVGPIAD
;
A
#
# COMPACT_ATOMS: atom_id res chain seq x y z
N MET A 1 33.09 -11.18 0.90
CA MET A 1 32.90 -10.86 2.33
C MET A 1 31.51 -11.35 2.72
N PRO A 2 31.34 -12.11 3.81
CA PRO A 2 30.00 -12.52 4.21
C PRO A 2 29.20 -11.27 4.55
N HIS A 3 28.02 -11.13 3.94
CA HIS A 3 27.10 -10.04 4.24
C HIS A 3 26.72 -10.15 5.73
N VAL A 4 27.28 -9.24 6.53
CA VAL A 4 26.89 -9.08 7.92
C VAL A 4 25.41 -8.67 7.90
N ARG A 5 24.52 -9.57 8.33
CA ARG A 5 23.08 -9.29 8.42
C ARG A 5 22.88 -8.18 9.43
N THR A 6 22.41 -7.03 9.00
CA THR A 6 21.98 -5.94 9.89
C THR A 6 20.74 -6.36 10.69
N PRO A 7 20.50 -5.80 11.88
CA PRO A 7 19.25 -6.02 12.60
C PRO A 7 18.05 -5.58 11.75
N THR A 8 16.95 -6.31 11.87
CA THR A 8 15.67 -5.99 11.21
C THR A 8 14.73 -5.38 12.24
N PHE A 9 14.04 -4.31 11.87
CA PHE A 9 13.07 -3.61 12.71
C PHE A 9 11.70 -3.72 12.06
N HIS A 10 10.68 -4.08 12.85
CA HIS A 10 9.31 -4.22 12.37
C HIS A 10 8.46 -3.08 12.92
N TYR A 11 7.60 -2.54 12.06
CA TYR A 11 6.67 -1.48 12.42
C TYR A 11 5.27 -1.86 11.98
N GLY A 12 4.29 -1.64 12.86
CA GLY A 12 2.89 -1.58 12.49
C GLY A 12 2.59 -0.18 11.97
N VAL A 13 1.99 -0.08 10.79
CA VAL A 13 1.61 1.20 10.18
C VAL A 13 0.12 1.14 9.86
N THR A 14 -0.63 2.15 10.29
CA THR A 14 -2.07 2.25 10.07
C THR A 14 -2.48 3.72 10.01
N ASN A 15 -3.78 4.03 9.92
CA ASN A 15 -4.23 5.41 10.04
C ASN A 15 -4.21 5.90 11.48
N TRP A 16 -3.84 7.17 11.65
CA TRP A 16 -3.93 7.87 12.94
C TRP A 16 -5.34 7.80 13.51
N HIS A 17 -6.36 8.00 12.66
CA HIS A 17 -7.73 7.98 13.15
C HIS A 17 -8.18 6.62 13.67
N VAL A 18 -7.63 5.52 13.14
CA VAL A 18 -7.96 4.15 13.57
C VAL A 18 -7.32 3.87 14.92
N ALA A 19 -5.98 3.99 15.00
CA ALA A 19 -5.24 3.62 16.20
C ALA A 19 -5.50 4.58 17.37
N ILE A 20 -5.56 5.88 17.10
CA ILE A 20 -5.49 6.91 18.14
C ILE A 20 -6.86 7.54 18.40
N ARG A 21 -7.50 8.12 17.38
CA ARG A 21 -8.79 8.82 17.55
C ARG A 21 -9.91 7.86 17.95
N ASP A 22 -10.02 6.74 17.24
CA ASP A 22 -11.09 5.76 17.42
C ASP A 22 -10.70 4.65 18.41
N GLY A 23 -9.43 4.63 18.85
CA GLY A 23 -8.93 3.75 19.90
C GLY A 23 -8.81 2.27 19.51
N ALA A 24 -8.83 1.94 18.22
CA ALA A 24 -8.60 0.59 17.72
C ALA A 24 -7.09 0.27 17.68
N SER A 25 -6.46 0.40 18.85
CA SER A 25 -5.01 0.34 19.08
C SER A 25 -4.53 -1.11 19.33
N VAL A 26 -4.94 -2.03 18.46
CA VAL A 26 -4.65 -3.47 18.61
C VAL A 26 -4.06 -4.01 17.32
N VAL A 27 -2.99 -4.78 17.43
CA VAL A 27 -2.36 -5.48 16.31
C VAL A 27 -2.57 -6.99 16.48
N ARG A 28 -3.25 -7.59 15.50
CA ARG A 28 -3.58 -9.02 15.49
C ARG A 28 -2.75 -9.75 14.45
N ILE A 29 -2.02 -10.78 14.85
CA ILE A 29 -1.04 -11.48 13.99
C ILE A 29 -1.28 -12.99 14.08
N ASN A 30 -1.26 -13.68 12.94
CA ASN A 30 -1.38 -15.14 12.95
C ASN A 30 -0.08 -15.76 13.51
N THR A 31 -0.21 -16.83 14.29
CA THR A 31 0.94 -17.59 14.79
C THR A 31 1.23 -18.81 13.92
N VAL A 32 2.46 -19.29 13.95
CA VAL A 32 2.91 -20.43 13.10
C VAL A 32 2.19 -21.74 13.42
N ASP A 33 1.60 -21.86 14.61
CA ASP A 33 0.81 -23.01 15.06
C ASP A 33 -0.67 -22.92 14.68
N GLY A 34 -1.06 -21.91 13.89
CA GLY A 34 -2.43 -21.75 13.40
C GLY A 34 -3.36 -21.02 14.37
N GLY A 35 -2.81 -20.34 15.39
CA GLY A 35 -3.52 -19.44 16.27
C GLY A 35 -3.35 -17.96 15.90
N VAL A 36 -3.63 -17.10 16.88
CA VAL A 36 -3.54 -15.65 16.75
C VAL A 36 -2.93 -15.07 18.02
N ASP A 37 -1.96 -14.17 17.85
CA ASP A 37 -1.46 -13.30 18.90
C ASP A 37 -2.09 -11.91 18.79
N VAL A 38 -2.44 -11.33 19.93
CA VAL A 38 -3.13 -10.04 20.05
C VAL A 38 -2.27 -9.13 20.89
N ILE A 39 -1.66 -8.14 20.25
CA ILE A 39 -0.81 -7.15 20.89
C ILE A 39 -1.64 -5.89 21.08
N GLU A 40 -2.03 -5.63 22.32
CA GLU A 40 -2.75 -4.43 22.72
C GLU A 40 -1.79 -3.30 23.05
N PHE A 41 -2.11 -2.10 22.57
CA PHE A 41 -1.36 -0.88 22.84
C PHE A 41 -2.31 0.21 23.34
N ASP A 42 -1.79 1.14 24.13
CA ASP A 42 -2.48 2.39 24.40
C ASP A 42 -2.37 3.35 23.20
N PRO A 43 -3.42 4.13 22.87
CA PRO A 43 -3.36 5.16 21.84
C PRO A 43 -2.15 6.11 21.94
N SER A 44 -1.64 6.36 23.15
CA SER A 44 -0.46 7.21 23.38
C SER A 44 0.88 6.56 23.00
N GLU A 45 0.92 5.25 22.75
CA GLU A 45 2.13 4.54 22.31
C GLU A 45 2.38 4.65 20.81
N TRP A 46 1.38 5.10 20.05
CA TRP A 46 1.48 5.31 18.61
C TRP A 46 2.11 6.66 18.29
N GLU A 47 3.06 6.63 17.36
CA GLU A 47 3.79 7.81 16.91
C GLU A 47 3.20 8.32 15.60
N PHE A 48 3.08 9.64 15.48
CA PHE A 48 2.53 10.32 14.31
C PHE A 48 3.10 11.73 14.20
N VAL A 49 2.95 12.36 13.04
CA VAL A 49 3.33 13.76 12.84
C VAL A 49 2.13 14.66 13.17
N PRO A 50 2.19 15.50 14.22
CA PRO A 50 1.07 16.37 14.58
C PRO A 50 0.72 17.35 13.45
N GLY A 51 -0.57 17.40 13.09
CA GLY A 51 -1.04 18.23 11.98
C GLY A 51 -0.62 17.73 10.59
N GLY A 52 -0.04 16.53 10.50
CA GLY A 52 0.33 15.88 9.25
C GLY A 52 -0.73 14.92 8.72
N HIS A 53 -0.29 14.02 7.84
CA HIS A 53 -1.12 13.00 7.24
C HIS A 53 -1.72 12.02 8.27
N ASP A 54 -2.82 11.39 7.90
CA ASP A 54 -3.55 10.38 8.66
C ASP A 54 -2.84 9.02 8.65
N ILE A 55 -1.60 9.01 9.13
CA ILE A 55 -0.78 7.82 9.34
C ILE A 55 -0.22 7.85 10.77
N ALA A 56 -0.19 6.69 11.40
CA ALA A 56 0.52 6.45 12.65
C ALA A 56 1.33 5.16 12.53
N ALA A 57 2.41 5.08 13.30
CA ALA A 57 3.26 3.90 13.37
C ALA A 57 3.57 3.51 14.81
N ILE A 58 3.85 2.22 15.00
CA ILE A 58 4.32 1.66 16.27
C ILE A 58 5.38 0.61 16.00
N GLU A 59 6.34 0.47 16.90
CA GLU A 59 7.38 -0.57 16.81
C GLU A 59 6.81 -1.91 17.29
N LEU A 60 7.07 -2.98 16.54
CA LEU A 60 6.60 -4.33 16.86
C LEU A 60 7.77 -5.26 17.16
N ASN A 61 7.71 -5.91 18.32
CA ASN A 61 8.68 -6.94 18.72
C ASN A 61 8.21 -8.30 18.23
N LEU A 62 8.48 -8.59 16.96
CA LEU A 62 8.04 -9.80 16.29
C LEU A 62 9.12 -10.89 16.27
N ASP A 63 8.73 -12.11 16.64
CA ASP A 63 9.54 -13.33 16.51
C ASP A 63 9.02 -14.22 15.38
N SER A 64 9.84 -14.47 14.36
CA SER A 64 9.49 -15.33 13.22
C SER A 64 9.36 -16.81 13.56
N LYS A 65 9.72 -17.23 14.77
CA LYS A 65 9.44 -18.58 15.29
C LYS A 65 8.04 -18.71 15.89
N VAL A 66 7.42 -17.59 16.27
CA VAL A 66 6.09 -17.56 16.91
C VAL A 66 5.06 -17.07 15.91
N HIS A 67 5.39 -16.02 15.16
CA HIS A 67 4.47 -15.32 14.28
C HIS A 67 4.68 -15.74 12.82
N ASP A 68 3.57 -16.01 12.12
CA ASP A 68 3.55 -16.21 10.68
C ASP A 68 3.53 -14.85 9.97
N LEU A 69 4.68 -14.44 9.44
CA LEU A 69 4.92 -13.05 9.04
C LEU A 69 5.40 -12.93 7.59
N SER A 70 4.77 -12.00 6.89
CA SER A 70 5.30 -11.36 5.69
C SER A 70 5.21 -9.84 5.88
N ALA A 71 6.34 -9.16 5.76
CA ALA A 71 6.42 -7.71 5.95
C ALA A 71 6.66 -6.99 4.62
N VAL A 72 6.11 -5.78 4.50
CA VAL A 72 6.41 -4.90 3.37
C VAL A 72 7.82 -4.34 3.55
N ASP A 73 8.70 -4.64 2.61
CA ASP A 73 10.07 -4.15 2.65
C ASP A 73 10.11 -2.64 2.39
N ILE A 74 10.94 -1.91 3.15
CA ILE A 74 11.09 -0.45 3.03
C ILE A 74 11.46 0.00 1.60
N ARG A 75 12.11 -0.87 0.81
CA ARG A 75 12.45 -0.62 -0.60
C ARG A 75 11.23 -0.59 -1.52
N MET A 76 10.05 -0.99 -1.03
CA MET A 76 8.79 -0.90 -1.76
C MET A 76 8.15 0.49 -1.63
N VAL A 77 8.56 1.30 -0.64
CA VAL A 77 8.11 2.68 -0.47
C VAL A 77 8.57 3.51 -1.67
N LEU A 78 7.68 4.39 -2.13
CA LEU A 78 7.95 5.30 -3.24
C LEU A 78 8.88 6.43 -2.78
N SER A 79 9.66 6.98 -3.71
CA SER A 79 10.44 8.18 -3.44
C SER A 79 9.53 9.40 -3.51
N ARG A 80 9.69 10.35 -2.58
CA ARG A 80 9.00 11.64 -2.66
C ARG A 80 9.44 12.34 -3.95
N PRO A 81 8.52 12.77 -4.84
CA PRO A 81 8.90 13.50 -6.04
C PRO A 81 9.63 14.79 -5.67
N SER A 82 10.82 14.98 -6.23
CA SER A 82 11.55 16.24 -6.11
C SER A 82 10.94 17.27 -7.05
N SER A 83 10.85 18.54 -6.64
CA SER A 83 10.27 19.62 -7.43
C SER A 83 10.82 19.65 -8.86
N GLY A 84 9.97 19.38 -9.86
CA GLY A 84 10.32 19.35 -11.29
C GLY A 84 10.59 17.96 -11.87
N MET A 85 10.65 16.90 -11.06
CA MET A 85 10.60 15.52 -11.53
C MET A 85 9.16 15.00 -11.44
N ALA A 86 8.73 14.23 -12.44
CA ALA A 86 7.53 13.42 -12.31
C ALA A 86 7.63 12.57 -11.03
N LEU A 87 6.48 12.27 -10.42
CA LEU A 87 6.35 11.12 -9.52
C LEU A 87 7.20 9.99 -10.08
N ASP A 88 8.02 9.33 -9.23
CA ASP A 88 8.90 8.20 -9.57
C ASP A 88 8.41 7.59 -10.88
N GLU A 89 9.18 7.62 -11.99
CA GLU A 89 8.74 7.25 -13.37
C GLU A 89 8.14 5.81 -13.48
N LEU A 90 7.98 5.16 -12.35
CA LEU A 90 7.30 3.93 -12.06
C LEU A 90 5.77 4.10 -12.05
N ILE A 91 5.20 5.07 -11.32
CA ILE A 91 3.73 5.16 -11.12
C ILE A 91 3.08 6.25 -11.97
N ALA A 92 1.99 5.90 -12.66
CA ALA A 92 1.18 6.79 -13.48
C ALA A 92 -0.33 6.56 -13.26
N VAL A 93 -1.14 7.51 -13.74
CA VAL A 93 -2.59 7.31 -13.86
C VAL A 93 -2.86 6.10 -14.76
N GLY A 94 -3.79 5.24 -14.34
CA GLY A 94 -4.13 4.00 -15.00
C GLY A 94 -3.38 2.77 -14.48
N ASP A 95 -2.30 2.94 -13.71
CA ASP A 95 -1.59 1.78 -13.15
C ASP A 95 -2.51 0.94 -12.26
N ASP A 96 -2.36 -0.38 -12.37
CA ASP A 96 -3.11 -1.34 -11.57
C ASP A 96 -2.71 -1.26 -10.10
N THR A 97 -3.72 -1.40 -9.25
CA THR A 97 -3.56 -1.36 -7.80
C THR A 97 -4.32 -2.49 -7.15
N PHE A 98 -3.84 -2.90 -5.98
CA PHE A 98 -4.63 -3.73 -5.08
C PHE A 98 -4.44 -3.30 -3.63
N MET A 99 -5.46 -3.53 -2.83
CA MET A 99 -5.46 -3.31 -1.39
C MET A 99 -5.73 -4.63 -0.68
N ILE A 100 -4.98 -4.90 0.38
CA ILE A 100 -5.20 -6.06 1.25
C ILE A 100 -5.67 -5.53 2.60
N GLY A 101 -6.83 -5.99 3.06
CA GLY A 101 -7.38 -5.62 4.36
C GLY A 101 -8.25 -6.71 4.94
N LEU A 102 -8.71 -6.51 6.18
CA LEU A 102 -9.66 -7.39 6.85
C LEU A 102 -11.04 -6.76 6.77
N PHE A 103 -12.06 -7.53 6.39
CA PHE A 103 -13.44 -7.08 6.56
C PHE A 103 -13.81 -7.12 8.04
N ALA A 104 -14.29 -6.00 8.59
CA ALA A 104 -14.71 -5.93 9.99
C ALA A 104 -15.66 -7.07 10.39
N ASP A 105 -16.61 -7.41 9.51
CA ASP A 105 -17.64 -8.43 9.77
C ASP A 105 -17.21 -9.87 9.39
N ASN A 106 -16.12 -10.05 8.65
CA ASN A 106 -15.70 -11.34 8.09
C ASN A 106 -14.18 -11.52 8.12
N SER A 107 -13.52 -11.08 9.19
CA SER A 107 -12.05 -11.15 9.35
C SER A 107 -11.56 -12.54 9.75
N GLY A 108 -12.47 -13.49 9.99
CA GLY A 108 -12.21 -14.79 10.59
C GLY A 108 -12.05 -14.68 12.12
N VAL A 109 -12.58 -15.69 12.82
CA VAL A 109 -12.54 -15.77 14.29
C VAL A 109 -11.23 -16.42 14.74
N GLU A 110 -10.88 -17.55 14.12
CA GLU A 110 -9.69 -18.34 14.49
C GLU A 110 -8.41 -17.89 13.77
N LEU A 111 -8.55 -17.29 12.59
CA LEU A 111 -7.42 -16.82 11.77
C LEU A 111 -7.82 -15.55 11.02
N ASN A 112 -6.84 -14.68 10.78
CA ASN A 112 -7.02 -13.55 9.87
C ASN A 112 -7.16 -14.05 8.43
N ILE A 113 -8.35 -13.89 7.84
CA ILE A 113 -8.59 -14.16 6.42
C ILE A 113 -8.62 -12.82 5.67
N PRO A 114 -7.55 -12.46 4.94
CA PRO A 114 -7.49 -11.20 4.23
C PRO A 114 -8.44 -11.19 3.02
N SER A 115 -9.01 -10.03 2.73
CA SER A 115 -9.66 -9.75 1.46
C SER A 115 -8.82 -8.81 0.62
N ALA A 116 -8.71 -9.13 -0.66
CA ALA A 116 -8.12 -8.25 -1.65
C ALA A 116 -9.19 -7.45 -2.39
N ARG A 117 -8.87 -6.21 -2.75
CA ARG A 117 -9.64 -5.36 -3.65
C ARG A 117 -8.69 -4.81 -4.71
N PHE A 118 -9.21 -4.61 -5.92
CA PHE A 118 -8.42 -4.21 -7.07
C PHE A 118 -9.03 -2.95 -7.70
N GLY A 119 -8.19 -2.17 -8.37
CA GLY A 119 -8.57 -0.92 -8.99
C GLY A 119 -7.41 -0.29 -9.72
N ASN A 120 -7.55 0.98 -10.11
CA ASN A 120 -6.52 1.70 -10.86
C ASN A 120 -6.27 3.09 -10.28
N VAL A 121 -5.05 3.62 -10.45
CA VAL A 121 -4.73 5.00 -10.05
C VAL A 121 -5.53 5.98 -10.91
N SER A 122 -6.40 6.77 -10.29
CA SER A 122 -7.21 7.79 -10.97
C SER A 122 -6.54 9.16 -10.97
N MET A 123 -5.84 9.50 -9.89
CA MET A 123 -5.16 10.80 -9.75
C MET A 123 -3.88 10.65 -8.92
N LEU A 124 -2.81 11.29 -9.41
CA LEU A 124 -1.55 11.41 -8.67
C LEU A 124 -1.65 12.52 -7.60
N PRO A 125 -0.85 12.45 -6.52
CA PRO A 125 -0.78 13.49 -5.51
C PRO A 125 -0.44 14.84 -6.13
N HIS A 126 -1.26 15.85 -5.85
CA HIS A 126 -1.04 17.20 -6.35
C HIS A 126 -1.58 18.23 -5.34
N ASP A 127 -0.78 19.24 -5.00
CA ASP A 127 -1.13 20.22 -3.96
C ASP A 127 -2.41 21.00 -4.28
N MET A 128 -2.62 21.34 -5.56
CA MET A 128 -3.85 22.01 -6.02
C MET A 128 -5.12 21.15 -5.90
N ALA A 129 -4.96 19.84 -5.73
CA ALA A 129 -6.06 18.89 -5.56
C ALA A 129 -6.00 18.18 -4.18
N ALA A 130 -5.38 18.83 -3.19
CA ALA A 130 -5.26 18.29 -1.85
C ALA A 130 -6.63 17.99 -1.23
N VAL A 131 -6.73 16.83 -0.58
CA VAL A 131 -7.94 16.32 0.05
C VAL A 131 -7.84 16.51 1.56
N LYS A 132 -8.96 16.87 2.20
CA LYS A 132 -9.01 16.99 3.66
C LYS A 132 -9.10 15.60 4.28
N GLU A 133 -8.11 15.26 5.08
CA GLU A 133 -7.98 14.00 5.81
C GLU A 133 -8.67 14.05 7.18
N PRO A 134 -8.89 12.90 7.85
CA PRO A 134 -9.49 12.82 9.18
C PRO A 134 -8.76 13.61 10.27
N THR A 135 -7.44 13.82 10.12
CA THR A 135 -6.62 14.68 11.00
C THR A 135 -6.97 16.17 10.85
N GLY A 136 -7.71 16.54 9.81
CA GLY A 136 -7.96 17.92 9.39
C GLY A 136 -6.89 18.47 8.44
N PHE A 137 -5.77 17.75 8.25
CA PHE A 137 -4.74 18.10 7.27
C PHE A 137 -5.27 18.04 5.84
N ARG A 138 -4.78 18.93 4.97
CA ARG A 138 -5.09 18.89 3.53
C ARG A 138 -3.85 18.42 2.79
N GLY A 139 -3.75 17.11 2.58
CA GLY A 139 -2.61 16.46 1.95
C GLY A 139 -2.82 16.19 0.46
N ALA A 140 -1.72 16.17 -0.29
CA ALA A 140 -1.69 15.61 -1.63
C ALA A 140 -1.78 14.08 -1.53
N ASN A 141 -2.91 13.51 -1.94
CA ASN A 141 -3.20 12.09 -1.83
C ASN A 141 -3.33 11.44 -3.22
N PHE A 142 -3.06 10.14 -3.30
CA PHE A 142 -3.48 9.36 -4.46
C PHE A 142 -5.00 9.17 -4.40
N ILE A 143 -5.65 9.30 -5.56
CA ILE A 143 -7.03 8.85 -5.74
C ILE A 143 -6.99 7.60 -6.58
N VAL A 144 -7.65 6.55 -6.11
CA VAL A 144 -7.67 5.23 -6.73
C VAL A 144 -9.12 4.83 -6.97
N ASP A 145 -9.46 4.42 -8.18
CA ASP A 145 -10.77 3.85 -8.50
C ASP A 145 -10.83 2.41 -7.99
N MET A 146 -11.15 2.29 -6.71
CA MET A 146 -11.20 1.04 -5.98
C MET A 146 -12.27 1.18 -4.90
N HIS A 147 -13.32 0.36 -5.01
CA HIS A 147 -14.38 0.35 -4.02
C HIS A 147 -13.83 0.00 -2.65
N SER A 148 -13.90 0.91 -1.69
CA SER A 148 -13.64 0.61 -0.28
C SER A 148 -14.94 0.59 0.52
N ARG A 149 -14.90 0.00 1.71
CA ARG A 149 -15.97 0.04 2.73
C ARG A 149 -15.34 0.22 4.10
N THR A 150 -16.15 0.51 5.10
CA THR A 150 -15.72 0.53 6.50
C THR A 150 -14.96 -0.74 6.87
N GLY A 151 -13.87 -0.59 7.63
CA GLY A 151 -12.97 -1.69 8.02
C GLY A 151 -11.70 -1.81 7.19
N PHE A 152 -11.57 -1.12 6.06
CA PHE A 152 -10.32 -1.10 5.28
C PHE A 152 -9.35 0.02 5.66
N SER A 153 -9.76 1.04 6.42
CA SER A 153 -8.86 2.10 6.89
C SER A 153 -7.61 1.51 7.53
N GLY A 154 -6.43 1.98 7.10
CA GLY A 154 -5.13 1.48 7.53
C GLY A 154 -4.56 0.38 6.63
N SER A 155 -5.33 -0.11 5.65
CA SER A 155 -4.87 -1.16 4.73
C SER A 155 -3.79 -0.64 3.78
N PRO A 156 -2.73 -1.42 3.54
CA PRO A 156 -1.74 -1.10 2.52
C PRO A 156 -2.35 -1.21 1.12
N VAL A 157 -2.05 -0.23 0.28
CA VAL A 157 -2.37 -0.22 -1.14
C VAL A 157 -1.08 -0.34 -1.93
N PHE A 158 -1.06 -1.28 -2.88
CA PHE A 158 0.07 -1.54 -3.75
C PHE A 158 -0.27 -1.11 -5.16
N ALA A 159 0.72 -0.57 -5.87
CA ALA A 159 0.69 -0.42 -7.31
C ALA A 159 1.56 -1.50 -7.94
N TYR A 160 1.08 -2.10 -9.01
CA TYR A 160 1.80 -3.14 -9.72
C TYR A 160 1.64 -3.01 -11.22
N ARG A 161 2.62 -3.56 -11.93
CA ARG A 161 2.59 -3.67 -13.38
C ARG A 161 3.11 -5.04 -13.76
N THR A 162 2.36 -5.75 -14.58
CA THR A 162 2.75 -7.05 -15.14
C THR A 162 3.50 -6.85 -16.46
N PHE A 163 4.18 -7.90 -16.92
CA PHE A 163 4.82 -7.84 -18.23
C PHE A 163 3.81 -7.49 -19.33
N GLY A 164 4.11 -6.46 -20.14
CA GLY A 164 3.27 -6.03 -21.26
C GLY A 164 2.15 -5.05 -20.92
N SER A 165 1.94 -4.69 -19.66
CA SER A 165 0.91 -3.70 -19.26
C SER A 165 1.40 -2.24 -19.34
N ASP A 166 2.70 -2.01 -19.55
CA ASP A 166 3.22 -0.66 -19.81
C ASP A 166 3.03 -0.29 -21.29
N LEU A 167 2.06 0.59 -21.54
CA LEU A 167 1.78 1.09 -22.89
C LEU A 167 2.52 2.41 -23.20
N SER A 168 3.25 3.00 -22.24
CA SER A 168 3.92 4.30 -22.43
C SER A 168 5.00 4.25 -23.52
N ALA A 169 5.59 3.08 -23.74
CA ALA A 169 6.58 2.84 -24.78
C ALA A 169 5.96 2.44 -26.14
N MET A 170 4.63 2.43 -26.28
CA MET A 170 3.94 1.85 -27.45
C MET A 170 3.70 2.80 -28.62
N HIS A 171 4.23 4.02 -28.60
CA HIS A 171 4.35 4.79 -29.82
C HIS A 171 5.46 4.21 -30.72
N GLY A 172 5.09 3.27 -31.59
CA GLY A 172 5.81 2.97 -32.83
C GLY A 172 6.24 1.52 -33.06
N GLU A 173 6.65 0.74 -32.05
CA GLU A 173 7.36 -0.55 -32.32
C GLU A 173 7.18 -1.65 -31.25
N GLY A 174 6.25 -1.51 -30.30
CA GLY A 174 6.22 -2.35 -29.09
C GLY A 174 5.76 -3.81 -29.28
N PHE A 175 4.73 -4.05 -30.10
CA PHE A 175 4.17 -5.39 -30.31
C PHE A 175 4.72 -6.09 -31.55
N GLU A 176 5.13 -5.36 -32.60
CA GLU A 176 5.69 -5.95 -33.82
C GLU A 176 7.04 -6.63 -33.58
N ALA A 177 7.73 -6.29 -32.49
CA ALA A 177 9.02 -6.86 -32.13
C ALA A 177 8.92 -8.06 -31.17
N LEU A 178 7.73 -8.55 -30.82
CA LEU A 178 7.53 -9.51 -29.73
C LEU A 178 7.34 -10.93 -30.28
N ASP A 179 8.42 -11.69 -30.35
CA ASP A 179 8.38 -13.12 -30.72
C ASP A 179 8.23 -13.97 -29.45
N ILE A 180 7.18 -14.80 -29.41
CA ILE A 180 6.99 -15.80 -28.35
C ILE A 180 7.42 -17.16 -28.91
N GLU A 181 8.62 -17.60 -28.54
CA GLU A 181 9.09 -18.95 -28.87
C GLU A 181 8.59 -19.94 -27.80
N PHE A 182 7.74 -20.87 -28.25
CA PHE A 182 7.33 -22.02 -27.46
C PHE A 182 8.27 -23.19 -27.75
N ASN A 183 8.83 -23.80 -26.71
CA ASN A 183 9.61 -25.03 -26.86
C ASN A 183 8.67 -26.24 -26.72
N GLU A 184 8.35 -26.87 -27.84
CA GLU A 184 7.46 -28.04 -27.92
C GLU A 184 7.95 -29.25 -27.09
N ALA A 185 9.26 -29.30 -26.77
CA ALA A 185 9.89 -30.41 -26.06
C ALA A 185 9.51 -30.55 -24.57
N GLN A 186 8.63 -29.70 -24.03
CA GLN A 186 8.13 -29.80 -22.65
C GLN A 186 6.63 -30.14 -22.56
N LEU A 187 5.96 -30.43 -23.69
CA LEU A 187 4.53 -30.80 -23.72
C LEU A 187 4.26 -32.29 -23.49
N SER A 188 5.29 -33.14 -23.33
CA SER A 188 5.05 -34.54 -22.96
C SER A 188 4.85 -34.66 -21.46
N SER A 189 3.59 -34.58 -21.04
CA SER A 189 3.15 -35.01 -19.72
C SER A 189 3.58 -36.46 -19.47
N ASN A 190 4.55 -36.68 -18.57
CA ASN A 190 4.71 -38.00 -17.97
C ASN A 190 3.57 -38.17 -16.98
N GLY A 191 2.44 -38.69 -17.48
CA GLY A 191 1.33 -39.10 -16.66
C GLY A 191 1.77 -40.17 -15.68
N ARG A 192 1.89 -39.77 -14.40
CA ARG A 192 1.44 -40.49 -13.20
C ARG A 192 1.83 -39.66 -11.96
N ASP A 193 0.79 -39.31 -11.20
CA ASP A 193 0.78 -38.98 -9.78
C ASP A 193 1.20 -37.58 -9.28
N TYR A 194 0.19 -36.90 -8.72
CA TYR A 194 0.14 -35.78 -7.75
C TYR A 194 0.87 -34.44 -8.04
N ALA A 195 0.05 -33.39 -8.20
CA ALA A 195 0.28 -31.99 -7.81
C ALA A 195 1.66 -31.37 -8.09
N GLY A 196 2.25 -31.67 -9.26
CA GLY A 196 3.45 -31.00 -9.75
C GLY A 196 3.10 -29.69 -10.45
N ARG A 197 3.70 -28.58 -10.00
CA ARG A 197 3.78 -27.32 -10.76
C ARG A 197 4.42 -27.64 -12.12
N GLU A 198 3.64 -27.70 -13.18
CA GLU A 198 4.17 -27.69 -14.54
C GLU A 198 4.83 -26.33 -14.77
N SER A 199 6.17 -26.28 -14.76
CA SER A 199 6.88 -25.05 -15.06
C SER A 199 6.93 -24.85 -16.56
N PHE A 200 6.04 -24.01 -17.08
CA PHE A 200 6.07 -23.60 -18.47
C PHE A 200 7.24 -22.62 -18.70
N ARG A 201 8.14 -22.92 -19.63
CA ARG A 201 9.30 -22.06 -19.92
C ARG A 201 9.30 -21.62 -21.38
N GLY A 202 8.55 -20.55 -21.67
CA GLY A 202 8.64 -19.82 -22.95
C GLY A 202 9.78 -18.81 -22.94
N ARG A 203 10.38 -18.52 -24.10
CA ARG A 203 11.30 -17.39 -24.27
C ARG A 203 10.57 -16.28 -25.03
N ILE A 204 10.46 -15.11 -24.42
CA ILE A 204 10.01 -13.90 -25.10
C ILE A 204 11.25 -13.19 -25.63
N LYS A 205 11.35 -13.02 -26.95
CA LYS A 205 12.43 -12.28 -27.60
C LYS A 205 11.88 -10.96 -28.13
N SER A 206 12.68 -9.90 -27.99
CA SER A 206 12.41 -8.62 -28.64
C SER A 206 13.31 -8.48 -29.86
N HIS A 207 12.74 -8.33 -31.05
CA HIS A 207 13.48 -8.21 -32.31
C HIS A 207 14.41 -6.98 -32.34
N ASN A 208 14.02 -5.90 -31.66
CA ASN A 208 14.76 -4.63 -31.65
C ASN A 208 15.46 -4.33 -30.31
N GLY A 209 15.43 -5.27 -29.34
CA GLY A 209 16.04 -5.08 -28.02
C GLY A 209 15.41 -3.97 -27.16
N ARG A 210 14.24 -3.45 -27.54
CA ARG A 210 13.58 -2.27 -26.94
C ARG A 210 12.41 -2.57 -26.02
N LEU A 211 12.11 -3.85 -25.75
CA LEU A 211 11.22 -4.19 -24.64
C LEU A 211 11.93 -3.84 -23.32
N LYS A 212 11.53 -2.72 -22.72
CA LYS A 212 11.82 -2.43 -21.31
C LYS A 212 10.64 -2.95 -20.50
N PRO A 213 10.67 -4.18 -19.98
CA PRO A 213 9.63 -4.64 -19.08
C PRO A 213 9.68 -3.78 -17.81
N ARG A 214 8.79 -2.79 -17.69
CA ARG A 214 8.59 -2.01 -16.47
C ARG A 214 7.69 -2.76 -15.49
N THR A 215 7.95 -4.07 -15.30
CA THR A 215 7.27 -4.87 -14.27
C THR A 215 7.65 -4.31 -12.92
N MET A 216 6.67 -4.06 -12.07
CA MET A 216 6.92 -3.50 -10.74
C MET A 216 5.88 -3.96 -9.74
N LEU A 217 6.28 -3.90 -8.47
CA LEU A 217 5.41 -3.93 -7.32
C LEU A 217 5.96 -2.90 -6.33
N ARG A 218 5.13 -1.94 -5.93
CA ARG A 218 5.47 -0.86 -4.99
C ARG A 218 4.32 -0.66 -4.02
N LEU A 219 4.66 -0.24 -2.80
CA LEU A 219 3.67 0.25 -1.85
C LEU A 219 3.27 1.65 -2.30
N LEU A 220 2.02 1.80 -2.76
CA LEU A 220 1.46 3.09 -3.14
C LEU A 220 1.27 3.96 -1.90
N GLY A 221 0.76 3.34 -0.81
CA GLY A 221 0.49 4.05 0.42
C GLY A 221 -0.51 3.35 1.34
N ILE A 222 -1.12 4.12 2.22
CA ILE A 222 -2.11 3.65 3.22
C ILE A 222 -3.48 4.22 2.88
N HIS A 223 -4.47 3.34 2.71
CA HIS A 223 -5.86 3.75 2.49
C HIS A 223 -6.45 4.39 3.75
N TRP A 224 -7.07 5.57 3.63
CA TRP A 224 -7.67 6.29 4.77
C TRP A 224 -9.17 6.59 4.65
N GLY A 225 -9.73 6.57 3.45
CA GLY A 225 -11.14 6.87 3.27
C GLY A 225 -11.64 6.85 1.83
N GLN A 226 -12.95 6.99 1.66
CA GLN A 226 -13.55 7.17 0.34
C GLN A 226 -13.40 8.62 -0.11
N PHE A 227 -13.16 8.83 -1.40
CA PHE A 227 -13.15 10.16 -1.96
C PHE A 227 -14.59 10.69 -2.05
N SER A 228 -14.85 11.84 -1.42
CA SER A 228 -16.17 12.45 -1.39
C SER A 228 -16.40 13.30 -2.64
N GLU A 229 -17.52 13.10 -3.32
CA GLU A 229 -17.97 13.97 -4.40
C GLU A 229 -19.07 14.91 -3.90
N ALA A 230 -18.96 16.20 -4.25
CA ALA A 230 -19.99 17.18 -4.00
C ALA A 230 -20.60 17.59 -5.36
N MET A 231 -21.80 17.12 -5.64
CA MET A 231 -22.50 17.47 -6.88
C MET A 231 -23.36 18.72 -6.65
N PRO A 232 -23.20 19.78 -7.45
CA PRO A 232 -24.05 20.95 -7.35
C PRO A 232 -25.48 20.58 -7.75
N TYR A 233 -26.43 20.96 -6.91
CA TYR A 233 -27.86 20.74 -7.14
C TYR A 233 -28.51 22.05 -7.61
N ASP A 234 -29.21 22.01 -8.76
CA ASP A 234 -30.05 23.12 -9.23
C ASP A 234 -31.53 22.75 -9.08
N ARG A 235 -32.21 23.45 -8.17
CA ARG A 235 -33.63 23.27 -7.83
C ARG A 235 -34.57 23.48 -9.03
N ARG A 236 -34.15 24.25 -10.04
CA ARG A 236 -34.98 24.59 -11.21
C ARG A 236 -35.41 23.39 -12.04
N ARG A 237 -34.68 22.27 -11.98
CA ARG A 237 -35.03 21.04 -12.73
C ARG A 237 -36.18 20.23 -12.12
N LEU A 238 -36.63 20.56 -10.91
CA LEU A 238 -37.74 19.89 -10.23
C LEU A 238 -39.02 20.73 -10.15
N GLU A 239 -39.00 21.98 -10.60
CA GLU A 239 -40.17 22.86 -10.62
C GLU A 239 -41.07 22.56 -11.83
N THR A 240 -41.61 21.34 -11.86
CA THR A 240 -43.05 21.23 -12.09
C THR A 240 -43.67 21.35 -10.71
N MET A 241 -44.33 22.49 -10.46
CA MET A 241 -45.06 22.86 -9.22
C MET A 241 -44.30 23.70 -8.17
N SER A 242 -44.32 25.02 -8.42
CA SER A 242 -44.66 26.07 -7.45
C SER A 242 -43.66 26.49 -6.36
N ALA A 243 -42.87 27.54 -6.60
CA ALA A 243 -42.86 28.85 -5.88
C ALA A 243 -41.50 29.58 -6.00
N PRO A 244 -41.47 30.93 -5.98
CA PRO A 244 -40.39 31.73 -6.57
C PRO A 244 -39.19 32.02 -5.66
N GLU A 245 -38.10 32.35 -6.36
CA GLU A 245 -36.73 32.68 -5.97
C GLU A 245 -36.50 33.37 -4.61
N THR A 246 -35.67 32.72 -3.78
CA THR A 246 -34.86 33.38 -2.76
C THR A 246 -33.48 32.72 -2.68
N SER A 247 -32.42 33.52 -2.91
CA SER A 247 -30.99 33.25 -2.72
C SER A 247 -30.40 31.97 -3.35
N LEU A 248 -29.54 32.14 -4.35
CA LEU A 248 -28.68 31.10 -4.92
C LEU A 248 -27.56 30.68 -3.93
N GLU A 249 -27.92 30.10 -2.80
CA GLU A 249 -26.99 29.20 -2.11
C GLU A 249 -26.91 27.93 -2.95
N ARG A 250 -25.74 27.66 -3.56
CA ARG A 250 -25.50 26.37 -4.22
C ARG A 250 -25.57 25.30 -3.14
N GLN A 251 -26.66 24.54 -3.15
CA GLN A 251 -26.80 23.35 -2.31
C GLN A 251 -26.04 22.21 -3.00
N TYR A 252 -25.28 21.45 -2.23
CA TYR A 252 -24.52 20.31 -2.74
C TYR A 252 -25.10 19.03 -2.17
N VAL A 253 -25.20 18.00 -3.01
CA VAL A 253 -25.41 16.64 -2.56
C VAL A 253 -24.05 15.99 -2.44
N HIS A 254 -23.72 15.52 -1.24
CA HIS A 254 -22.51 14.75 -1.00
C HIS A 254 -22.78 13.28 -1.28
N GLY A 255 -22.05 12.72 -2.22
CA GLY A 255 -22.03 11.30 -2.53
C GLY A 255 -20.66 10.69 -2.24
N PHE A 256 -20.64 9.39 -2.00
CA PHE A 256 -19.39 8.64 -2.05
C PHE A 256 -19.07 8.32 -3.49
N SER A 257 -17.90 8.76 -3.96
CA SER A 257 -17.38 8.24 -5.22
C SER A 257 -17.03 6.76 -5.06
N GLY A 258 -17.00 6.01 -6.17
CA GLY A 258 -16.40 4.67 -6.19
C GLY A 258 -14.90 4.68 -5.86
N MET A 259 -14.30 5.86 -5.77
CA MET A 259 -12.87 6.07 -5.56
C MET A 259 -12.50 6.18 -4.09
N THR A 260 -11.23 5.93 -3.83
CA THR A 260 -10.66 5.91 -2.50
C THR A 260 -9.38 6.74 -2.44
N CYS A 261 -9.15 7.34 -1.27
CA CYS A 261 -7.97 8.13 -0.99
C CYS A 261 -6.90 7.28 -0.31
N VAL A 262 -5.66 7.49 -0.73
CA VAL A 262 -4.47 6.81 -0.22
C VAL A 262 -3.41 7.84 0.11
N VAL A 263 -2.97 7.85 1.38
CA VAL A 263 -1.82 8.66 1.80
C VAL A 263 -0.57 8.05 1.16
N PRO A 264 0.27 8.85 0.47
CA PRO A 264 1.46 8.31 -0.18
C PRO A 264 2.42 7.58 0.75
N SER A 265 3.08 6.54 0.24
CA SER A 265 4.00 5.74 1.05
C SER A 265 5.26 6.48 1.50
N TRP A 266 5.72 7.51 0.78
CA TRP A 266 6.88 8.29 1.23
C TRP A 266 6.62 9.02 2.56
N ASP A 267 5.37 9.36 2.88
CA ASP A 267 5.01 9.99 4.15
C ASP A 267 5.12 9.00 5.33
N ILE A 268 5.18 7.68 5.07
CA ILE A 268 5.52 6.68 6.10
C ILE A 268 6.96 6.88 6.57
N LEU A 269 7.89 7.23 5.67
CA LEU A 269 9.29 7.43 6.03
C LEU A 269 9.45 8.58 7.02
N ASP A 270 8.69 9.66 6.85
CA ASP A 270 8.73 10.81 7.75
C ASP A 270 8.35 10.42 9.18
N ILE A 271 7.42 9.47 9.34
CA ILE A 271 7.06 8.93 10.66
C ILE A 271 8.15 7.99 11.17
N LEU A 272 8.65 7.07 10.33
CA LEU A 272 9.68 6.12 10.73
C LEU A 272 11.03 6.80 11.06
N ASP A 273 11.26 8.01 10.56
CA ASP A 273 12.43 8.84 10.84
C ASP A 273 12.26 9.78 12.04
N LEU A 274 11.13 9.69 12.76
CA LEU A 274 10.96 10.42 14.02
C LEU A 274 12.09 10.08 15.03
N PRO A 275 12.50 11.03 15.88
CA PRO A 275 13.57 10.83 16.86
C PRO A 275 13.37 9.61 17.76
N VAL A 276 12.12 9.32 18.12
CA VAL A 276 11.77 8.15 18.94
C VAL A 276 12.23 6.84 18.30
N PHE A 277 11.90 6.61 17.02
CA PHE A 277 12.25 5.37 16.35
C PHE A 277 13.73 5.33 15.94
N THR A 278 14.27 6.44 15.44
CA THR A 278 15.70 6.50 15.07
C THR A 278 16.62 6.26 16.27
N ASN A 279 16.31 6.81 17.44
CA ASN A 279 17.05 6.56 18.67
C ASN A 279 16.95 5.10 19.11
N ARG A 280 15.75 4.50 19.07
CA ARG A 280 15.56 3.08 19.41
C ARG A 280 16.33 2.17 18.46
N ARG A 281 16.27 2.40 17.14
CA ARG A 281 17.07 1.66 16.15
C ARG A 281 18.56 1.77 16.41
N LYS A 282 19.05 2.98 16.76
CA LYS A 282 20.46 3.20 17.08
C LYS A 282 20.88 2.38 18.31
N ILE A 283 20.14 2.49 19.42
CA ILE A 283 20.42 1.74 20.66
C ILE A 283 20.39 0.23 20.41
N ALA A 284 19.39 -0.27 19.69
CA ALA A 284 19.26 -1.67 19.37
C ALA A 284 20.41 -2.17 18.47
N THR A 285 20.84 -1.33 17.51
CA THR A 285 21.98 -1.65 16.64
C THR A 285 23.29 -1.68 17.42
N GLU A 286 23.52 -0.75 18.35
CA GLU A 286 24.69 -0.73 19.23
C GLU A 286 24.74 -2.01 20.10
N LYS A 287 23.63 -2.35 20.77
CA LYS A 287 23.51 -3.61 21.53
C LYS A 287 23.75 -4.85 20.67
N TRP A 288 23.23 -4.85 19.44
CA TRP A 288 23.45 -5.95 18.50
C TRP A 288 24.93 -6.07 18.11
N LEU A 289 25.60 -4.96 17.81
CA LEU A 289 27.04 -4.94 17.50
C LEU A 289 27.88 -5.41 18.69
N GLU A 290 27.56 -4.98 19.91
CA GLU A 290 28.19 -5.47 21.13
C GLU A 290 28.04 -6.98 21.28
N SER A 291 26.82 -7.52 21.10
CA SER A 291 26.57 -8.97 21.17
C SER A 291 27.34 -9.79 20.14
N LYS A 292 27.72 -9.17 19.01
CA LYS A 292 28.53 -9.81 17.95
C LYS A 292 30.03 -9.68 18.20
N ASN A 293 30.46 -8.66 18.93
CA ASN A 293 31.85 -8.48 19.36
C ASN A 293 32.18 -9.30 20.63
N VAL A 294 31.17 -9.74 21.38
CA VAL A 294 31.33 -10.65 22.52
C VAL A 294 31.23 -12.11 22.03
N GLY A 295 32.31 -12.61 21.41
CA GLY A 295 32.52 -14.04 21.16
C GLY A 295 33.75 -14.37 20.30
N PRO A 296 34.75 -15.16 20.78
CA PRO A 296 34.92 -15.76 22.11
C PRO A 296 35.91 -14.99 23.00
N ILE A 297 35.67 -14.98 24.32
CA ILE A 297 36.72 -14.76 25.32
C ILE A 297 36.91 -16.09 26.07
N ALA A 298 38.19 -16.48 26.12
CA ALA A 298 38.87 -17.53 26.88
C ALA A 298 38.77 -18.99 26.37
N ASP A 299 39.86 -19.33 25.68
CA ASP A 299 40.75 -20.51 25.77
C ASP A 299 40.20 -21.93 25.57
#